data_AF-A0A7C9CUV9-F1
#
_entry.id   AF-A0A7C9CUV9-F1
#
_cell.length_a   1.000
_cell.length_b   1.000
_cell.length_c   1.000
_cell.angle_alpha   90.00
_cell.angle_beta   90.00
_cell.angle_gamma   90.00
#
_symmetry.space_group_name_H-M   'P 1'
#
loop_
_entity.id
_entity.type
_entity.pdbx_description
1 polymer ?
#
loop_
_entity_poly.entity_id
_entity_poly.type
_entity_poly.pdbx_seq_one_letter_code
_entity_poly.pdbx_strand_id
1 'polypeptide(L)'
;LSSSSFTNQHFLIFSQELIPITMDVRQLQMQFLDLARSLLAEGGLGEQFKKVQSTVGQSLAIDVLNNYLGASEASLTAITQELEQPKVDFDKLNLYAHRIKGGSLCIGAQKIIDICLEFQRCCQEKTRQGCLRYLHIL
;
A
#
# COMPACT_ATOMS: atom_id res chain seq x y z
N LEU A 1 18.50 42.23 35.49
CA LEU A 1 18.24 43.04 34.28
C LEU A 1 19.41 42.78 33.34
N SER A 2 19.42 41.64 32.63
CA SER A 2 19.07 41.49 31.19
C SER A 2 19.82 42.51 30.31
N SER A 3 20.53 42.15 29.23
CA SER A 3 20.16 41.23 28.16
C SER A 3 21.43 40.89 27.35
N SER A 4 21.67 39.60 27.06
CA SER A 4 21.54 39.00 25.72
C SER A 4 22.86 38.84 24.95
N SER A 5 23.66 37.84 25.33
CA SER A 5 24.41 37.04 24.37
C SER A 5 23.71 35.68 24.25
N PHE A 6 22.62 35.63 23.49
CA PHE A 6 21.97 34.36 23.15
C PHE A 6 22.88 33.66 22.14
N THR A 7 23.72 32.80 22.69
CA THR A 7 24.62 31.89 21.99
C THR A 7 23.86 31.04 20.98
N ASN A 8 24.55 30.75 19.88
CA ASN A 8 24.19 29.90 18.74
C ASN A 8 23.62 28.52 19.11
N GLN A 9 22.42 28.46 19.69
CA GLN A 9 21.76 27.21 20.09
C GLN A 9 20.35 27.07 19.51
N HIS A 10 19.91 28.02 18.68
CA HIS A 10 18.58 28.03 18.09
C HIS A 10 18.53 27.56 16.62
N PHE A 11 19.60 26.94 16.11
CA PHE A 11 19.64 26.34 14.77
C PHE A 11 19.59 24.81 14.77
N LEU A 12 19.37 24.18 15.94
CA LEU A 12 19.28 22.73 16.08
C LEU A 12 17.92 22.23 16.60
N ILE A 13 16.88 23.06 16.57
CA ILE A 13 15.51 22.66 16.94
C ILE A 13 14.63 22.53 15.69
N PHE A 14 15.13 21.87 14.64
CA PHE A 14 14.30 21.48 13.49
C PHE A 14 14.69 20.11 12.87
N SER A 15 15.48 19.30 13.57
CA SER A 15 16.03 18.05 13.01
C SER A 15 15.69 16.77 13.81
N GLN A 16 14.88 16.88 14.86
CA GLN A 16 14.30 15.75 15.61
C GLN A 16 12.82 16.10 15.71
N GLU A 17 11.91 15.56 14.91
CA GLU A 17 11.51 14.15 14.88
C GLU A 17 11.17 13.71 13.45
N LEU A 18 12.17 13.24 12.69
CA LEU A 18 11.89 12.19 11.72
C LEU A 18 11.98 10.90 12.51
N ILE A 19 10.85 10.47 13.10
CA ILE A 19 10.67 9.05 13.42
C ILE A 19 10.96 8.34 12.10
N PRO A 20 12.01 7.50 11.98
CA PRO A 20 12.12 6.65 10.83
C PRO A 20 10.94 5.70 10.92
N ILE A 21 9.86 6.02 10.21
CA ILE A 21 8.89 5.02 9.78
C ILE A 21 9.61 4.21 8.69
N THR A 22 10.73 3.57 9.02
CA THR A 22 11.25 2.46 8.25
C THR A 22 10.35 1.29 8.60
N MET A 23 9.15 1.33 8.03
CA MET A 23 8.19 0.26 8.03
C MET A 23 8.87 -0.91 7.33
N ASP A 24 8.93 -2.09 7.96
CA ASP A 24 9.43 -3.27 7.26
C ASP A 24 8.41 -3.61 6.18
N VAL A 25 8.75 -3.30 4.93
CA VAL A 25 7.93 -3.63 3.74
C VAL A 25 7.52 -5.09 3.76
N ARG A 26 8.37 -5.97 4.30
CA ARG A 26 8.05 -7.40 4.45
C ARG A 26 6.92 -7.64 5.44
N GLN A 27 6.82 -6.85 6.49
CA GLN A 27 5.72 -6.97 7.46
C GLN A 27 4.39 -6.56 6.82
N LEU A 28 4.39 -5.53 5.98
CA LEU A 28 3.21 -5.12 5.21
C LEU A 28 2.82 -6.18 4.18
N GLN A 29 3.80 -6.70 3.44
CA GLN A 29 3.60 -7.79 2.48
C GLN A 29 3.04 -9.05 3.16
N MET A 30 3.54 -9.40 4.35
CA MET A 30 3.04 -10.53 5.14
C MET A 30 1.60 -10.31 5.61
N GLN A 31 1.26 -9.11 6.08
CA GLN A 31 -0.12 -8.77 6.48
C GLN A 31 -1.10 -8.84 5.30
N PHE A 32 -0.70 -8.33 4.13
CA PHE A 32 -1.48 -8.43 2.91
C PHE A 32 -1.68 -9.89 2.47
N LEU A 33 -0.62 -10.70 2.52
CA LEU A 33 -0.67 -12.13 2.21
C LEU A 33 -1.58 -12.90 3.16
N ASP A 34 -1.51 -12.61 4.47
CA ASP A 34 -2.35 -13.24 5.48
C ASP A 34 -3.81 -12.82 5.34
N LEU A 35 -4.08 -11.56 5.01
CA LEU A 35 -5.42 -11.07 4.70
C LEU A 35 -5.99 -11.77 3.46
N ALA A 36 -5.21 -11.86 2.37
CA ALA A 36 -5.63 -12.54 1.16
C ALA A 36 -5.91 -14.03 1.39
N ARG A 37 -5.07 -14.72 2.18
CA ARG A 37 -5.27 -16.12 2.58
C ARG A 37 -6.50 -16.30 3.47
N SER A 38 -6.74 -15.38 4.41
CA SER A 38 -7.93 -15.39 5.25
C SER A 38 -9.20 -15.21 4.42
N LEU A 39 -9.18 -14.26 3.46
CA LEU A 39 -10.29 -14.06 2.51
C LEU A 39 -10.56 -15.30 1.64
N LEU A 40 -9.53 -16.11 1.35
CA LEU A 40 -9.72 -17.43 0.75
C LEU A 40 -10.43 -18.41 1.69
N ALA A 41 -9.93 -18.54 2.92
CA ALA A 41 -10.40 -19.52 3.88
C ALA A 41 -11.85 -19.26 4.34
N GLU A 42 -12.23 -17.99 4.46
CA GLU A 42 -13.59 -17.58 4.86
C GLU A 42 -14.59 -17.56 3.69
N GLY A 43 -14.17 -17.89 2.46
CA GLY A 43 -15.03 -17.78 1.27
C GLY A 43 -15.36 -16.34 0.87
N GLY A 44 -14.54 -15.39 1.35
CA GLY A 44 -14.62 -13.94 1.13
C GLY A 44 -14.12 -13.47 -0.23
N LEU A 45 -13.61 -14.37 -1.07
CA LEU A 45 -13.42 -14.09 -2.49
C LEU A 45 -14.79 -13.95 -3.17
N GLY A 46 -15.02 -12.78 -3.77
CA GLY A 46 -16.30 -12.41 -4.35
C GLY A 46 -16.78 -13.35 -5.45
N GLU A 47 -18.02 -13.19 -5.89
CA GLU A 47 -18.65 -14.05 -6.90
C GLU A 47 -17.81 -14.20 -8.18
N GLN A 48 -17.01 -13.19 -8.54
CA GLN A 48 -16.10 -13.23 -9.69
C GLN A 48 -15.04 -14.33 -9.57
N PHE A 49 -14.45 -14.54 -8.38
CA PHE A 49 -13.47 -15.59 -8.20
C PHE A 49 -14.10 -16.98 -8.12
N LYS A 50 -15.30 -17.09 -7.52
CA LYS A 50 -16.08 -18.34 -7.53
C LYS A 50 -16.41 -18.76 -8.97
N LYS A 51 -16.71 -17.79 -9.84
CA LYS A 51 -16.92 -18.03 -11.27
C LYS A 51 -15.64 -18.52 -11.94
N VAL A 52 -14.48 -17.88 -11.70
CA VAL A 52 -13.18 -18.34 -12.18
C VAL A 52 -12.94 -19.79 -11.72
N GLN A 53 -13.04 -20.08 -10.43
CA GLN A 53 -12.85 -21.43 -9.89
C GLN A 53 -13.77 -22.47 -10.53
N SER A 54 -15.06 -22.17 -10.72
CA SER A 54 -16.01 -23.07 -11.37
C SER A 54 -15.75 -23.29 -12.87
N THR A 55 -15.10 -22.31 -13.53
CA THR A 55 -14.84 -22.35 -14.98
C THR A 55 -13.51 -23.03 -15.30
N VAL A 56 -12.48 -22.80 -14.47
CA VAL A 56 -11.10 -23.20 -14.77
C VAL A 56 -10.52 -24.24 -13.80
N GLY A 57 -11.26 -24.60 -12.75
CA GLY A 57 -10.81 -25.56 -11.73
C GLY A 57 -9.95 -24.95 -10.62
N GLN A 58 -9.79 -25.70 -9.53
CA GLN A 58 -9.10 -25.23 -8.31
C GLN A 58 -7.62 -24.88 -8.54
N SER A 59 -6.89 -25.65 -9.35
CA SER A 59 -5.46 -25.40 -9.60
C SER A 59 -5.23 -24.06 -10.29
N LEU A 60 -6.00 -23.76 -11.34
CA LEU A 60 -5.83 -22.50 -12.06
C LEU A 60 -6.31 -21.30 -11.21
N ALA A 61 -7.31 -21.48 -10.35
CA ALA A 61 -7.72 -20.45 -9.40
C ALA A 61 -6.60 -20.12 -8.39
N ILE A 62 -5.85 -21.13 -7.93
CA ILE A 62 -4.66 -20.94 -7.08
C ILE A 62 -3.56 -20.19 -7.85
N ASP A 63 -3.32 -20.52 -9.11
CA ASP A 63 -2.32 -19.83 -9.93
C ASP A 63 -2.69 -18.36 -10.18
N VAL A 64 -3.98 -18.08 -10.45
CA VAL A 64 -4.50 -16.70 -10.58
C VAL A 64 -4.26 -15.91 -9.29
N LEU A 65 -4.51 -16.52 -8.15
CA LEU A 65 -4.25 -15.90 -6.86
C LEU A 65 -2.75 -15.65 -6.64
N ASN A 66 -1.89 -16.65 -6.85
CA ASN A 66 -0.45 -16.51 -6.68
C ASN A 66 0.12 -15.41 -7.57
N ASN A 67 -0.36 -15.32 -8.82
CA ASN A 67 0.01 -14.25 -9.73
C ASN A 67 -0.46 -12.87 -9.24
N TYR A 68 -1.68 -12.77 -8.70
CA TYR A 68 -2.17 -11.54 -8.07
C TYR A 68 -1.30 -11.13 -6.88
N LEU A 69 -0.95 -12.09 -6.02
CA LEU A 69 -0.11 -11.84 -4.84
C LEU A 69 1.27 -11.32 -5.24
N GLY A 70 1.96 -11.99 -6.16
CA GLY A 70 3.27 -11.54 -6.64
C GLY A 70 3.23 -10.17 -7.35
N ALA A 71 2.18 -9.90 -8.12
CA ALA A 71 1.99 -8.60 -8.77
C ALA A 71 1.71 -7.48 -7.75
N SER A 72 0.95 -7.77 -6.70
CA SER A 72 0.62 -6.82 -5.64
C SER A 72 1.83 -6.55 -4.76
N GLU A 73 2.60 -7.58 -4.41
CA GLU A 73 3.87 -7.47 -3.68
C GLU A 73 4.85 -6.53 -4.40
N ALA A 74 5.08 -6.75 -5.70
CA ALA A 74 5.94 -5.90 -6.51
C ALA A 74 5.45 -4.44 -6.57
N SER A 75 4.14 -4.23 -6.62
CA SER A 75 3.54 -2.89 -6.65
C SER A 75 3.68 -2.19 -5.30
N LEU A 76 3.49 -2.91 -4.18
CA LEU A 76 3.68 -2.39 -2.82
C LEU A 76 5.13 -2.02 -2.53
N THR A 77 6.09 -2.83 -3.00
CA THR A 77 7.52 -2.49 -2.93
C THR A 77 7.81 -1.20 -3.69
N ALA A 78 7.30 -1.06 -4.92
CA ALA A 78 7.52 0.13 -5.73
C ALA A 78 6.86 1.39 -5.11
N ILE A 79 5.66 1.25 -4.54
CA ILE A 79 4.99 2.33 -3.79
C ILE A 79 5.85 2.78 -2.61
N THR A 80 6.37 1.84 -1.82
CA THR A 80 7.19 2.18 -0.65
C THR A 80 8.46 2.92 -1.08
N GLN A 81 9.18 2.40 -2.07
CA GLN A 81 10.40 3.02 -2.58
C GLN A 81 10.18 4.44 -3.12
N GLU A 82 9.06 4.68 -3.80
CA GLU A 82 8.69 6.00 -4.32
C GLU A 82 8.31 6.96 -3.17
N LEU A 83 7.62 6.45 -2.14
CA LEU A 83 7.28 7.19 -0.93
C LEU A 83 8.46 7.42 0.02
N GLU A 84 9.64 6.88 -0.24
CA GLU A 84 10.89 7.18 0.47
C GLU A 84 11.69 8.30 -0.22
N GLN A 85 11.45 8.57 -1.50
CA GLN A 85 12.18 9.59 -2.25
C GLN A 85 11.93 11.00 -1.70
N PRO A 86 12.91 11.93 -1.73
CA PRO A 86 12.70 13.32 -1.30
C PRO A 86 11.57 14.01 -2.08
N LYS A 87 11.47 13.73 -3.38
CA LYS A 87 10.39 14.17 -4.26
C LYS A 87 9.61 12.96 -4.75
N VAL A 88 8.33 12.90 -4.39
CA VAL A 88 7.43 11.79 -4.74
C VAL A 88 6.81 12.04 -6.11
N ASP A 89 6.86 11.03 -6.97
CA ASP A 89 6.07 10.95 -8.20
C ASP A 89 4.69 10.32 -7.92
N PHE A 90 3.70 11.18 -7.72
CA PHE A 90 2.33 10.75 -7.43
C PHE A 90 1.63 10.05 -8.61
N ASP A 91 2.08 10.29 -9.84
CA ASP A 91 1.51 9.63 -11.02
C ASP A 91 1.95 8.16 -11.06
N LYS A 92 3.21 7.87 -10.69
CA LYS A 92 3.68 6.49 -10.48
C LYS A 92 2.96 5.79 -9.34
N LEU A 93 2.78 6.46 -8.20
CA LEU A 93 2.03 5.89 -7.07
C LEU A 93 0.60 5.51 -7.48
N ASN A 94 -0.07 6.39 -8.22
CA ASN A 94 -1.41 6.12 -8.73
C ASN A 94 -1.43 4.93 -9.70
N LEU A 95 -0.41 4.79 -10.56
CA LEU A 95 -0.28 3.66 -11.48
C LEU A 95 -0.15 2.32 -10.74
N TYR A 96 0.69 2.27 -9.69
CA TYR A 96 0.85 1.05 -8.88
C TYR A 96 -0.44 0.70 -8.13
N ALA A 97 -1.11 1.68 -7.53
CA ALA A 97 -2.39 1.48 -6.86
C ALA A 97 -3.49 1.00 -7.83
N HIS A 98 -3.52 1.54 -9.06
CA HIS A 98 -4.43 1.08 -10.10
C HIS A 98 -4.21 -0.39 -10.47
N ARG A 99 -2.96 -0.85 -10.51
CA ARG A 99 -2.61 -2.25 -10.77
C ARG A 99 -3.13 -3.18 -9.67
N ILE A 100 -2.90 -2.82 -8.40
CA ILE A 100 -3.41 -3.59 -7.25
C ILE A 100 -4.94 -3.65 -7.29
N LYS A 101 -5.60 -2.51 -7.52
CA LYS A 101 -7.07 -2.43 -7.67
C LYS A 101 -7.60 -3.35 -8.77
N GLY A 102 -6.98 -3.32 -9.96
CA GLY A 102 -7.37 -4.15 -11.09
C GLY A 102 -7.28 -5.64 -10.78
N GLY A 103 -6.19 -6.08 -10.15
CA GLY A 103 -6.06 -7.47 -9.69
C GLY A 103 -7.09 -7.84 -8.60
N SER A 104 -7.39 -6.90 -7.71
CA SER A 104 -8.36 -7.10 -6.62
C SER A 104 -9.79 -7.27 -7.13
N LEU A 105 -10.15 -6.58 -8.22
CA LEU A 105 -11.44 -6.77 -8.93
C LEU A 105 -11.57 -8.19 -9.49
N CYS A 106 -10.51 -8.74 -10.07
CA CYS A 106 -10.54 -10.10 -10.64
C CYS A 106 -10.79 -11.18 -9.59
N ILE A 107 -10.33 -10.98 -8.36
CA ILE A 107 -10.52 -11.93 -7.26
C ILE A 107 -11.67 -11.55 -6.31
N GLY A 108 -12.36 -10.43 -6.57
CA GLY A 108 -13.48 -9.95 -5.75
C GLY A 108 -13.09 -9.47 -4.35
N ALA A 109 -11.88 -8.92 -4.17
CA ALA A 109 -11.40 -8.40 -2.89
C ALA A 109 -11.85 -6.95 -2.67
N GLN A 110 -13.14 -6.75 -2.35
CA GLN A 110 -13.77 -5.42 -2.26
C GLN A 110 -13.06 -4.46 -1.28
N LYS A 111 -12.65 -4.94 -0.11
CA LYS A 111 -11.95 -4.10 0.87
C LYS A 111 -10.66 -3.49 0.30
N ILE A 112 -9.89 -4.27 -0.46
CA ILE A 112 -8.64 -3.82 -1.07
C ILE A 112 -8.93 -2.80 -2.19
N ILE A 113 -10.02 -2.99 -2.94
CA ILE A 113 -10.48 -2.04 -3.94
C ILE A 113 -10.80 -0.68 -3.31
N ASP A 114 -11.53 -0.67 -2.19
CA ASP A 114 -11.92 0.55 -1.50
C ASP A 114 -10.69 1.30 -0.95
N ILE A 115 -9.73 0.58 -0.36
CA ILE A 115 -8.46 1.18 0.10
C ILE A 115 -7.67 1.76 -1.08
N CYS A 116 -7.58 1.04 -2.20
CA CYS A 116 -6.91 1.54 -3.40
C CYS A 116 -7.56 2.83 -3.92
N LEU A 117 -8.90 2.93 -3.92
CA LEU A 117 -9.60 4.14 -4.35
C LEU A 117 -9.21 5.36 -3.51
N GLU A 118 -9.17 5.22 -2.18
CA GLU A 118 -8.73 6.32 -1.31
C GLU A 118 -7.25 6.65 -1.48
N PHE A 119 -6.39 5.64 -1.65
CA PHE A 119 -4.97 5.87 -1.95
C PHE A 119 -4.81 6.66 -3.26
N GLN A 120 -5.57 6.34 -4.31
CA GLN A 120 -5.57 7.07 -5.58
C GLN A 120 -6.05 8.52 -5.41
N ARG A 121 -7.04 8.76 -4.55
CA ARG A 121 -7.47 10.13 -4.19
C ARG A 121 -6.33 10.91 -3.53
N CYS A 122 -5.62 10.30 -2.59
CA CYS A 122 -4.43 10.92 -1.98
C CYS A 122 -3.33 11.25 -2.99
N CYS A 123 -3.15 10.41 -4.02
CA CYS A 123 -2.21 10.68 -5.11
C CYS A 123 -2.63 11.91 -5.93
N GLN A 124 -3.92 12.04 -6.27
CA GLN A 124 -4.45 13.20 -6.99
C GLN A 124 -4.28 14.50 -6.19
N GLU A 125 -4.50 14.43 -4.88
CA GLU A 125 -4.30 15.55 -3.94
C GLU A 125 -2.83 15.80 -3.61
N LYS A 126 -1.92 14.94 -4.10
CA LYS A 126 -0.47 15.00 -3.87
C LYS A 126 -0.10 15.02 -2.38
N THR A 127 -0.80 14.20 -1.59
CA THR A 127 -0.64 14.14 -0.13
C THR A 127 0.23 12.96 0.28
N ARG A 128 1.55 13.18 0.49
CA ARG A 128 2.47 12.10 0.92
C ARG A 128 2.00 11.39 2.18
N GLN A 129 1.57 12.16 3.19
CA GLN A 129 1.03 11.60 4.44
C GLN A 129 -0.27 10.82 4.22
N GLY A 130 -1.11 11.24 3.28
CA GLY A 130 -2.33 10.51 2.90
C GLY A 130 -1.98 9.16 2.28
N CYS A 131 -1.07 9.16 1.32
CA CYS A 131 -0.56 7.93 0.70
C CYS A 131 0.07 6.99 1.73
N LEU A 132 0.89 7.50 2.66
CA LEU A 132 1.49 6.68 3.73
C LEU A 132 0.43 6.05 4.66
N ARG A 133 -0.63 6.80 5.00
CA ARG A 133 -1.73 6.26 5.83
C ARG A 133 -2.46 5.11 5.12
N TYR A 134 -2.81 5.28 3.85
CA TYR A 134 -3.52 4.22 3.13
C TYR A 134 -2.60 3.07 2.72
N LEU A 135 -1.30 3.31 2.54
CA LEU A 135 -0.32 2.24 2.42
C LEU A 135 -0.30 1.38 3.69
N HIS A 136 -0.39 1.98 4.88
CA HIS A 136 -0.43 1.22 6.13
C HIS A 136 -1.68 0.33 6.28
N ILE A 137 -2.77 0.67 5.59
CA ILE A 137 -4.04 -0.05 5.63
C ILE A 137 -4.10 -1.12 4.52
N LEU A 138 -3.29 -0.97 3.47
CA LEU A 138 -3.16 -1.89 2.32
C LEU A 138 -2.37 -3.13 2.70
#